data_AF-A0A933VWB0-F1
#
_entry.id   AF-A0A933VWB0-F1
#
_cell.length_a   1.000
_cell.length_b   1.000
_cell.length_c   1.000
_cell.angle_alpha   90.00
_cell.angle_beta   90.00
_cell.angle_gamma   90.00
#
_symmetry.space_group_name_H-M   'P 1'
#
loop_
_entity.id
_entity.type
_entity.pdbx_description
1 polymer ?
#
loop_
_entity_poly.entity_id
_entity_poly.type
_entity_poly.pdbx_seq_one_letter_code
_entity_poly.pdbx_strand_id
1 'polypeptide(L)'
;MKFVLIVGALLNLIGGVSIVVSMFVKVPRNFPKISEIGEVNPADYILFRLFTAGTAVCFGLMYIYLYLNPIYVIPFLFFGMAMKYWAFVVSLVAYTRYELPKDALVLFGFSNLVVAILFSMYLIVR
;
A
#
# COMPACT_ATOMS: atom_id res chain seq x y z
N MET A 1 -6.53 -20.99 0.28
CA MET A 1 -6.89 -19.68 -0.31
C MET A 1 -7.10 -18.55 0.69
N LYS A 2 -7.80 -18.73 1.83
CA LYS A 2 -8.01 -17.65 2.83
C LYS A 2 -6.72 -17.00 3.36
N PHE A 3 -5.59 -17.71 3.33
CA PHE A 3 -4.27 -17.19 3.68
C PHE A 3 -3.88 -15.93 2.90
N VAL A 4 -4.34 -15.76 1.65
CA VAL A 4 -4.11 -14.56 0.84
C VAL A 4 -4.64 -13.29 1.53
N LEU A 5 -5.78 -13.39 2.22
CA LEU A 5 -6.35 -12.26 2.97
C LEU A 5 -5.49 -11.90 4.18
N ILE A 6 -4.90 -12.90 4.86
CA ILE A 6 -3.98 -12.66 5.98
C ILE A 6 -2.67 -12.03 5.50
N VAL A 7 -2.09 -12.53 4.40
CA VAL A 7 -0.89 -11.93 3.80
C VAL A 7 -1.18 -10.48 3.37
N GLY A 8 -2.30 -10.27 2.67
CA GLY A 8 -2.75 -8.93 2.28
C GLY A 8 -2.94 -8.03 3.50
N ALA A 9 -3.55 -8.53 4.58
CA ALA A 9 -3.73 -7.79 5.82
C ALA A 9 -2.41 -7.37 6.44
N LEU A 10 -1.49 -8.33 6.64
CA LEU A 10 -0.19 -8.07 7.27
C LEU A 10 0.64 -7.08 6.47
N LEU A 11 0.74 -7.24 5.15
CA LEU A 11 1.51 -6.31 4.32
C LEU A 11 0.95 -4.88 4.37
N ASN A 12 -0.38 -4.74 4.41
CA ASN A 12 -1.03 -3.44 4.50
C ASN A 12 -0.87 -2.79 5.88
N LEU A 13 -1.03 -3.56 6.96
CA LEU A 13 -0.85 -3.07 8.33
C LEU A 13 0.60 -2.69 8.60
N ILE A 14 1.55 -3.55 8.22
CA ILE A 14 2.99 -3.26 8.37
C ILE A 14 3.33 -2.00 7.57
N GLY A 15 2.90 -1.91 6.31
CA GLY A 15 3.15 -0.73 5.48
C GLY A 15 2.57 0.56 6.09
N GLY A 16 1.32 0.53 6.54
CA GLY A 16 0.68 1.69 7.16
C GLY A 16 1.37 2.13 8.46
N VAL A 17 1.67 1.18 9.35
CA VAL A 17 2.39 1.45 10.60
C VAL A 17 3.80 1.96 10.32
N SER A 18 4.54 1.36 9.37
CA SER A 18 5.87 1.83 9.00
C SER A 18 5.87 3.27 8.46
N ILE A 19 4.84 3.67 7.70
CA ILE A 19 4.71 5.07 7.24
C ILE A 19 4.57 6.01 8.44
N VAL A 20 3.71 5.69 9.41
CA VAL A 20 3.52 6.53 10.61
C VAL A 20 4.79 6.56 11.46
N VAL A 21 5.38 5.40 11.77
CA VAL A 21 6.60 5.31 12.59
C VAL A 21 7.76 6.07 11.96
N SER A 22 7.90 6.02 10.63
CA SER A 22 8.94 6.77 9.89
C SER A 22 8.78 8.30 9.94
N MET A 23 7.71 8.82 10.54
CA MET A 23 7.58 10.26 10.85
C MET A 23 8.28 10.63 12.16
N PHE A 24 8.42 9.68 13.08
CA PHE A 24 8.95 9.91 14.43
C PHE A 24 10.35 9.33 14.62
N VAL A 25 10.69 8.27 13.87
CA VAL A 25 11.95 7.53 14.00
C VAL A 25 12.61 7.38 12.63
N LYS A 26 13.93 7.53 12.56
CA LYS A 26 14.69 7.19 11.34
C LYS A 26 14.75 5.67 11.20
N VAL A 27 13.98 5.13 10.26
CA VAL A 27 13.95 3.68 9.98
C VAL A 27 14.85 3.39 8.76
N PRO A 28 15.60 2.27 8.72
CA PRO A 28 16.24 1.86 7.47
C PRO A 28 15.18 1.66 6.37
N ARG A 29 15.41 2.21 5.16
CA ARG A 29 14.47 2.30 4.02
C ARG A 29 13.29 3.27 4.23
N ASN A 30 13.59 4.49 4.68
CA ASN A 30 12.59 5.55 4.80
C ASN A 30 11.90 5.86 3.47
N PHE A 31 10.65 6.31 3.56
CA PHE A 31 10.03 7.09 2.50
C PHE A 31 10.93 8.29 2.15
N PRO A 32 10.96 8.73 0.87
CA PRO A 32 11.78 9.85 0.44
C PRO A 32 11.69 11.02 1.42
N LYS A 33 12.84 11.62 1.73
CA LYS A 33 12.85 12.91 2.42
C LYS A 33 12.10 13.93 1.56
N ILE A 34 11.43 14.86 2.21
CA ILE A 34 10.88 16.05 1.55
C ILE A 34 12.05 16.72 0.83
N SER A 35 11.90 17.01 -0.47
CA SER A 35 12.90 17.80 -1.19
C SER A 35 13.08 19.13 -0.45
N GLU A 36 14.32 19.50 -0.14
CA GLU A 36 14.63 20.80 0.50
C GLU A 36 14.31 21.98 -0.42
N ILE A 37 14.12 21.71 -1.72
CA ILE A 37 13.66 22.68 -2.71
C ILE A 37 12.16 22.91 -2.47
N GLY A 38 11.78 24.17 -2.23
CA GLY A 38 10.47 24.63 -1.77
C GLY A 38 9.28 24.43 -2.72
N GLU A 39 9.22 23.29 -3.41
CA GLU A 39 8.15 22.93 -4.34
C GLU A 39 6.99 22.20 -3.66
N VAL A 40 7.20 21.61 -2.47
CA VAL A 40 6.16 20.86 -1.74
C VAL A 40 5.88 21.50 -0.39
N ASN A 41 4.64 21.93 -0.17
CA ASN A 41 4.19 22.39 1.14
C ASN A 41 4.32 21.24 2.16
N PRO A 42 5.09 21.40 3.25
CA PRO A 42 5.30 20.34 4.24
C PRO A 42 4.00 19.79 4.84
N ALA A 43 2.97 20.62 5.00
CA ALA A 43 1.69 20.20 5.54
C ALA A 43 0.96 19.22 4.59
N ASP A 44 0.97 19.52 3.29
CA ASP A 44 0.33 18.69 2.26
C ASP A 44 1.03 17.32 2.16
N TYR A 45 2.35 17.31 2.27
CA TYR A 45 3.13 16.07 2.29
C TYR A 45 2.81 15.19 3.51
N ILE A 46 2.72 15.80 4.70
CA ILE A 46 2.36 15.07 5.92
C ILE A 46 0.94 14.52 5.82
N LEU A 47 -0.02 15.32 5.36
CA LEU A 47 -1.39 14.90 5.13
C LEU A 47 -1.45 13.72 4.16
N PHE A 48 -0.73 13.78 3.04
CA PHE A 48 -0.65 12.70 2.06
C PHE A 48 -0.08 11.41 2.66
N ARG A 49 0.98 11.49 3.46
CA ARG A 49 1.55 10.31 4.13
C ARG A 49 0.59 9.71 5.15
N LEU A 50 -0.07 10.54 5.97
CA LEU A 50 -1.05 10.07 6.95
C LEU A 50 -2.27 9.44 6.27
N PHE A 51 -2.75 10.04 5.18
CA PHE A 51 -3.84 9.48 4.39
C PHE A 51 -3.46 8.14 3.75
N THR A 52 -2.25 8.04 3.19
CA THR A 52 -1.72 6.79 2.62
C THR A 52 -1.59 5.70 3.70
N ALA A 53 -1.07 6.07 4.88
CA ALA A 53 -0.97 5.16 6.02
C ALA A 53 -2.34 4.69 6.50
N GLY A 54 -3.28 5.61 6.68
CA GLY A 54 -4.66 5.30 7.09
C GLY A 54 -5.35 4.38 6.09
N THR A 55 -5.20 4.66 4.80
CA THR A 55 -5.74 3.81 3.72
C THR A 55 -5.16 2.39 3.78
N ALA A 56 -3.85 2.26 3.98
CA ALA A 56 -3.20 0.96 4.15
C ALA A 56 -3.75 0.22 5.39
N VAL A 57 -3.86 0.88 6.55
CA VAL A 57 -4.43 0.28 7.75
C VAL A 57 -5.88 -0.16 7.53
N CYS A 58 -6.72 0.68 6.91
CA CYS A 58 -8.10 0.35 6.58
C CYS A 58 -8.20 -0.89 5.69
N PHE A 59 -7.39 -0.99 4.63
CA PHE A 59 -7.32 -2.20 3.81
C PHE A 59 -6.89 -3.42 4.63
N GLY A 60 -5.90 -3.25 5.50
CA GLY A 60 -5.43 -4.28 6.41
C GLY A 60 -6.55 -4.86 7.28
N LEU A 61 -7.28 -3.98 7.97
CA LEU A 61 -8.42 -4.33 8.81
C LEU A 61 -9.57 -4.93 7.99
N MET A 62 -9.84 -4.39 6.80
CA MET A 62 -10.85 -4.93 5.89
C MET A 62 -10.53 -6.36 5.48
N TYR A 63 -9.28 -6.69 5.14
CA TYR A 63 -8.92 -8.08 4.80
C TYR A 63 -9.02 -9.04 5.98
N ILE A 64 -8.73 -8.58 7.22
CA ILE A 64 -9.01 -9.36 8.44
C ILE A 64 -10.52 -9.60 8.58
N TYR A 65 -11.34 -8.55 8.41
CA TYR A 65 -12.79 -8.67 8.48
C TYR A 65 -13.34 -9.68 7.46
N LEU A 66 -12.85 -9.63 6.22
CA LEU A 66 -13.23 -10.55 5.15
C LEU A 66 -12.75 -11.99 5.38
N TYR A 67 -11.61 -12.16 6.06
CA TYR A 67 -11.15 -13.48 6.48
C TYR A 67 -12.16 -14.15 7.44
N LEU A 68 -12.71 -13.36 8.37
CA LEU A 68 -13.74 -13.79 9.31
C LEU A 68 -15.14 -13.90 8.66
N ASN A 69 -15.42 -13.09 7.65
CA ASN A 69 -16.73 -13.01 6.97
C ASN A 69 -16.60 -13.29 5.45
N PRO A 70 -16.36 -14.55 5.05
CA PRO A 70 -16.01 -14.90 3.67
C PRO A 70 -17.11 -14.64 2.65
N ILE A 71 -18.36 -14.48 3.08
CA ILE A 71 -19.51 -14.22 2.20
C ILE A 71 -19.35 -12.91 1.41
N TYR A 72 -18.63 -11.93 1.96
CA TYR A 72 -18.42 -10.62 1.33
C TYR A 72 -17.14 -10.55 0.50
N VAL A 73 -16.31 -11.61 0.47
CA VAL A 73 -14.94 -11.52 -0.07
C VAL A 73 -14.86 -11.07 -1.54
N ILE A 74 -15.74 -11.54 -2.41
CA ILE A 74 -15.64 -11.32 -3.87
C ILE A 74 -15.59 -9.83 -4.24
N PRO A 75 -16.64 -9.03 -3.97
CA PRO A 75 -16.67 -7.64 -4.42
C PRO A 75 -15.51 -6.82 -3.84
N PHE A 76 -15.17 -7.05 -2.57
CA PHE A 76 -14.08 -6.33 -1.92
C PHE A 76 -12.69 -6.75 -2.42
N LEU A 77 -12.50 -8.00 -2.85
CA LEU A 77 -11.26 -8.43 -3.48
C LEU A 77 -11.09 -7.85 -4.87
N PHE A 78 -12.15 -7.74 -5.68
CA PHE A 78 -12.06 -7.05 -6.98
C PHE A 78 -11.67 -5.59 -6.79
N PHE A 79 -12.34 -4.90 -5.86
CA PHE A 79 -12.01 -3.52 -5.53
C PHE A 79 -10.57 -3.38 -5.00
N GLY A 80 -10.19 -4.20 -4.03
CA GLY A 80 -8.84 -4.23 -3.48
C GLY A 80 -7.80 -4.49 -4.57
N MET A 81 -8.00 -5.50 -5.42
CA MET A 81 -7.11 -5.84 -6.52
C MET A 81 -6.92 -4.66 -7.48
N ALA A 82 -7.99 -4.01 -7.92
CA ALA A 82 -7.92 -2.84 -8.80
C ALA A 82 -7.11 -1.71 -8.16
N MET A 83 -7.38 -1.40 -6.89
CA MET A 83 -6.63 -0.39 -6.14
C MET A 83 -5.14 -0.75 -5.99
N LYS A 84 -4.80 -2.02 -5.86
CA LYS A 84 -3.42 -2.50 -5.76
C LYS A 84 -2.67 -2.40 -7.10
N TYR A 85 -3.30 -2.76 -8.21
CA TYR A 85 -2.74 -2.50 -9.54
C TYR A 85 -2.55 -1.02 -9.79
N TRP A 86 -3.54 -0.19 -9.43
CA TRP A 86 -3.44 1.25 -9.56
C TRP A 86 -2.27 1.82 -8.76
N ALA A 87 -2.10 1.40 -7.50
CA ALA A 87 -0.97 1.78 -6.65
C ALA A 87 0.39 1.46 -7.29
N PHE A 88 0.51 0.29 -7.95
CA PHE A 88 1.71 -0.06 -8.72
C PHE A 88 1.91 0.88 -9.92
N VAL A 89 0.87 1.10 -10.73
CA VAL A 89 0.94 1.97 -11.91
C VAL A 89 1.36 3.39 -11.54
N VAL A 90 0.74 4.00 -10.53
CA VAL A 90 1.09 5.37 -10.12
C VAL A 90 2.51 5.45 -9.55
N SER A 91 2.97 4.42 -8.85
CA SER A 91 4.36 4.36 -8.36
C SER A 91 5.38 4.22 -9.50
N LEU A 92 5.03 3.49 -10.56
CA LEU A 92 5.87 3.36 -11.75
C LEU A 92 5.93 4.67 -12.54
N VAL A 93 4.81 5.38 -12.66
CA VAL A 93 4.77 6.74 -13.23
C VAL A 93 5.61 7.69 -12.39
N ALA A 94 5.48 7.67 -11.06
CA ALA A 94 6.28 8.46 -10.14
C ALA A 94 7.79 8.17 -10.27
N TYR A 95 8.16 6.90 -10.41
CA TYR A 95 9.55 6.48 -10.62
C TYR A 95 10.12 6.97 -11.95
N THR A 96 9.34 6.88 -13.03
CA THR A 96 9.81 7.21 -14.39
C THR A 96 9.78 8.70 -14.71
N ARG A 97 8.90 9.47 -14.05
CA ARG A 97 8.65 10.89 -14.39
C ARG A 97 9.04 11.87 -13.28
N TYR A 98 9.12 11.43 -12.03
CA TYR A 98 9.25 12.30 -10.86
C TYR A 98 10.33 11.81 -9.87
N GLU A 99 11.30 11.03 -10.36
CA GLU A 99 12.48 10.60 -9.60
C GLU A 99 12.17 9.91 -8.27
N LEU A 100 11.04 9.19 -8.17
CA LEU A 100 10.73 8.39 -6.98
C LEU A 100 11.91 7.45 -6.69
N PRO A 101 12.41 7.37 -5.44
CA PRO A 101 13.50 6.45 -5.14
C PRO A 101 13.14 5.00 -5.46
N LYS A 102 14.11 4.23 -5.95
CA LYS A 102 13.95 2.79 -6.23
C LYS A 102 13.39 2.03 -5.03
N ASP A 103 13.87 2.36 -3.82
CA ASP A 103 13.40 1.72 -2.59
C ASP A 103 11.91 1.96 -2.34
N ALA A 104 11.41 3.16 -2.65
CA ALA A 104 9.99 3.49 -2.53
C ALA A 104 9.15 2.76 -3.61
N LEU A 105 9.67 2.63 -4.84
CA LEU A 105 9.02 1.82 -5.88
C LEU A 105 8.91 0.35 -5.45
N VAL A 106 9.95 -0.22 -4.85
CA VAL A 106 9.94 -1.61 -4.37
C VAL A 106 8.99 -1.76 -3.19
N LEU A 107 9.14 -0.91 -2.17
CA LEU A 107 8.40 -1.01 -0.92
C LEU A 107 6.91 -0.72 -1.12
N PHE A 108 6.55 0.27 -1.94
CA PHE A 108 5.16 0.65 -2.18
C PHE A 108 4.62 0.00 -3.46
N GLY A 109 5.27 0.19 -4.61
CA GLY A 109 4.77 -0.30 -5.89
C GLY A 109 4.72 -1.82 -5.98
N PHE A 110 5.88 -2.47 -5.89
CA PHE A 110 5.97 -3.92 -6.07
C PHE A 110 5.27 -4.70 -4.96
N SER A 111 5.26 -4.21 -3.72
CA SER A 111 4.49 -4.86 -2.65
C SER A 111 2.98 -4.87 -2.95
N ASN A 112 2.43 -3.76 -3.45
CA ASN A 112 1.03 -3.70 -3.88
C ASN A 112 0.79 -4.60 -5.10
N LEU A 113 1.72 -4.66 -6.06
CA LEU A 113 1.61 -5.59 -7.20
C LEU A 113 1.55 -7.05 -6.76
N VAL A 114 2.40 -7.47 -5.81
CA VAL A 114 2.36 -8.84 -5.26
C VAL A 114 0.99 -9.13 -4.63
N VAL A 115 0.43 -8.21 -3.85
CA VAL A 115 -0.91 -8.38 -3.28
C VAL A 115 -1.99 -8.42 -4.37
N ALA A 116 -1.87 -7.60 -5.41
CA ALA A 116 -2.79 -7.61 -6.55
C ALA A 116 -2.80 -8.98 -7.25
N ILE A 117 -1.63 -9.54 -7.54
CA ILE A 117 -1.48 -10.84 -8.17
C ILE A 117 -2.06 -11.94 -7.29
N LEU A 118 -1.80 -11.92 -5.98
CA LEU A 118 -2.39 -12.88 -5.04
C LEU A 118 -3.92 -12.82 -5.02
N PHE A 119 -4.50 -11.62 -5.12
CA PHE A 119 -5.95 -11.44 -5.21
C PHE A 119 -6.50 -11.91 -6.56
N SER A 120 -5.81 -11.62 -7.67
CA SER A 120 -6.18 -12.16 -8.99
C SER A 120 -6.17 -13.69 -8.98
N MET A 121 -5.11 -14.31 -8.46
CA MET A 121 -5.03 -15.76 -8.30
C MET A 121 -6.15 -16.31 -7.43
N TYR A 122 -6.46 -15.63 -6.31
CA TYR A 122 -7.56 -16.03 -5.44
C TYR A 122 -8.91 -16.00 -6.17
N LEU A 123 -9.14 -15.01 -7.03
CA LEU A 123 -10.39 -14.88 -7.78
C LEU A 123 -10.49 -15.86 -8.96
N ILE A 124 -9.35 -16.22 -9.58
CA ILE A 124 -9.29 -17.13 -10.73
C ILE A 124 -9.33 -18.60 -10.29
N VAL A 125 -8.52 -18.97 -9.29
CA VAL A 125 -8.35 -20.36 -8.82
C VAL A 125 -9.43 -20.73 -7.78
N ARG A 126 -10.45 -19.87 -7.65
CA ARG A 126 -11.52 -20.02 -6.69
C ARG A 126 -12.40 -21.23 -6.99
#